data_AF-A0A220S0Q3-F1
#
_entry.id   AF-A0A220S0Q3-F1
#
_cell.length_a   1.000
_cell.length_b   1.000
_cell.length_c   1.000
_cell.angle_alpha   90.00
_cell.angle_beta   90.00
_cell.angle_gamma   90.00
#
_symmetry.space_group_name_H-M   'P 1'
#
loop_
_entity.id
_entity.type
_entity.pdbx_description
1 polymer ?
#
loop_
_entity_poly.entity_id
_entity_poly.type
_entity_poly.pdbx_seq_one_letter_code
_entity_poly.pdbx_strand_id
1 'polypeptide(L)' 'MDTTLKPDETLLPEPVRPEDWECCGSECGDACMQTMYCNEKTAYDAQQKRLREAAERAG' A
#
# COMPACT_ATOMS: atom_id res chain seq x y z
N MET A 1 12.03 -19.88 4.76
CA MET A 1 11.35 -18.62 5.10
C MET A 1 9.88 -18.88 4.83
N ASP A 2 9.12 -19.05 5.91
CA ASP A 2 7.72 -19.47 5.90
C ASP A 2 6.84 -18.31 5.37
N THR A 3 6.51 -18.34 4.08
CA THR A 3 5.55 -17.40 3.48
C THR A 3 4.21 -18.10 3.33
N THR A 4 3.74 -18.75 4.40
CA THR A 4 2.32 -19.01 4.59
C THR A 4 1.64 -17.65 4.69
N LEU A 5 0.87 -17.28 3.66
CA LEU A 5 -0.11 -16.20 3.75
C LEU A 5 -0.87 -16.41 5.06
N LYS A 6 -0.65 -15.53 6.05
CA LYS A 6 -1.42 -15.62 7.29
C LYS A 6 -2.88 -15.43 6.88
N PRO A 7 -3.79 -16.37 7.18
CA PRO A 7 -5.20 -16.25 6.83
C PRO A 7 -5.89 -15.04 7.50
N ASP A 8 -5.18 -14.32 8.36
CA ASP A 8 -5.57 -13.09 9.03
C ASP A 8 -4.78 -11.84 8.56
N GLU A 9 -4.08 -11.90 7.42
CA GLU A 9 -3.51 -10.69 6.82
C GLU A 9 -4.68 -9.82 6.34
N THR A 10 -5.09 -8.88 7.18
CA THR A 10 -6.15 -7.91 6.86
C THR A 10 -5.79 -7.26 5.53
N LEU A 11 -6.70 -7.34 4.55
CA LEU A 11 -6.51 -6.70 3.26
C LEU A 11 -6.28 -5.20 3.53
N LEU A 12 -5.14 -4.70 3.05
CA LEU A 12 -4.88 -3.28 3.10
C LEU A 12 -5.98 -2.59 2.29
N PRO A 13 -6.63 -1.56 2.83
CA PRO A 13 -7.60 -0.80 2.07
C PRO A 13 -6.88 -0.13 0.88
N GLU A 14 -7.58 0.04 -0.23
CA GLU A 14 -7.05 0.79 -1.35
C GLU A 14 -6.83 2.26 -0.91
N PRO A 15 -5.61 2.79 -1.03
CA PRO A 15 -5.34 4.15 -0.62
C PRO A 15 -6.07 5.13 -1.55
N VAL A 16 -6.79 6.07 -0.94
CA VAL A 16 -7.57 7.07 -1.67
C VAL A 16 -6.61 8.16 -2.14
N ARG A 17 -6.65 8.44 -3.45
CA ARG A 17 -5.90 9.55 -4.01
C ARG A 17 -6.53 10.87 -3.52
N PRO A 18 -5.77 11.76 -2.86
CA PRO A 18 -6.29 13.07 -2.47
C PRO A 18 -6.64 13.91 -3.70
N GLU A 19 -7.69 14.73 -3.60
CA GLU A 19 -8.12 15.63 -4.69
C GLU A 19 -7.07 16.73 -4.93
N ASP A 20 -6.46 17.24 -3.86
CA ASP A 20 -5.34 18.18 -3.91
C ASP A 20 -4.10 17.59 -3.26
N TRP A 21 -3.00 17.58 -4.03
CA TRP A 21 -1.68 17.15 -3.54
C TRP A 21 -0.98 18.31 -2.84
N GLU A 22 -1.60 18.82 -1.79
CA GLU A 22 -1.01 19.90 -1.02
C GLU A 22 0.09 19.32 -0.10
N CYS A 23 1.31 19.25 -0.62
CA CYS A 23 2.47 19.31 0.26
C CYS A 23 2.57 20.76 0.74
N CYS A 24 2.51 21.00 2.04
CA CYS A 24 2.68 22.33 2.62
C CYS A 24 4.14 22.84 2.58
N GLY A 25 4.80 22.69 1.42
CA GLY A 25 6.20 23.04 1.19
C GLY A 25 7.18 22.18 2.01
N SER A 26 8.36 22.73 2.27
CA SER A 26 9.43 22.08 3.04
C SER A 26 9.09 21.80 4.51
N GLU A 27 8.03 22.41 5.04
CA GLU A 27 7.63 22.29 6.46
C GLU A 27 6.96 20.94 6.75
N CYS A 28 6.31 20.34 5.76
CA CYS A 28 5.50 19.13 5.96
C CYS A 28 6.28 17.83 5.78
N GLY A 29 7.46 17.84 5.15
CA GLY A 29 8.36 16.67 5.08
C GLY A 29 7.66 15.35 4.76
N ASP A 30 7.84 14.35 5.63
CA ASP A 30 7.21 13.02 5.52
C ASP A 30 5.71 13.01 5.83
N ALA A 31 5.17 14.08 6.42
CA ALA A 31 3.73 14.28 6.60
C ALA A 31 3.07 14.91 5.37
N CYS A 32 3.79 15.10 4.25
CA CYS A 32 3.12 15.46 3.01
C CYS A 32 2.14 14.35 2.60
N MET A 33 0.90 14.75 2.25
CA MET A 33 -0.15 13.86 1.74
C MET A 33 0.34 12.99 0.57
N GLN A 34 1.20 13.53 -0.30
CA GLN A 34 1.81 12.77 -1.39
C GLN A 34 2.70 11.64 -0.86
N THR A 35 3.60 11.94 0.06
CA THR A 35 4.52 10.96 0.65
C THR A 35 3.73 9.87 1.39
N MET A 36 2.74 10.26 2.20
CA MET A 36 1.87 9.34 2.92
C MET A 36 1.13 8.40 1.96
N TYR A 37 0.44 8.95 0.96
CA TYR A 37 -0.25 8.15 -0.06
C TYR A 37 0.71 7.21 -0.80
N CYS A 38 1.89 7.68 -1.19
CA CYS A 38 2.88 6.86 -1.90
C CYS A 38 3.36 5.68 -1.03
N ASN A 39 3.54 5.91 0.27
CA ASN A 39 3.92 4.87 1.22
C ASN A 39 2.80 3.83 1.37
N GLU A 40 1.56 4.28 1.56
CA GLU A 40 0.38 3.42 1.67
C GLU A 40 0.15 2.62 0.38
N LYS A 41 0.27 3.28 -0.78
CA LYS A 41 0.14 2.66 -2.09
C LYS A 41 1.21 1.61 -2.34
N THR A 42 2.44 1.86 -1.94
CA THR A 42 3.53 0.89 -2.09
C THR A 42 3.24 -0.38 -1.28
N ALA A 43 2.75 -0.23 -0.05
CA ALA A 43 2.37 -1.37 0.80
C ALA A 43 1.18 -2.14 0.21
N TYR A 44 0.15 -1.43 -0.24
CA TYR A 44 -1.02 -2.01 -0.90
C TYR A 44 -0.63 -2.79 -2.17
N ASP A 45 0.10 -2.16 -3.09
CA ASP A 45 0.51 -2.78 -4.35
C ASP A 45 1.39 -4.01 -4.12
N ALA A 46 2.26 -3.98 -3.11
CA ALA A 46 3.06 -5.14 -2.72
C ALA A 46 2.20 -6.30 -2.20
N GLN A 47 1.17 -6.01 -1.41
CA GLN A 47 0.22 -7.04 -0.96
C GLN A 47 -0.58 -7.61 -2.12
N GLN A 48 -1.13 -6.75 -2.99
CA GLN A 48 -1.89 -7.17 -4.16
C GLN A 48 -1.07 -8.05 -5.10
N LYS A 49 0.22 -7.74 -5.28
CA LYS A 49 1.13 -8.58 -6.05
C LYS A 49 1.27 -9.98 -5.44
N ARG A 50 1.53 -10.08 -4.13
CA ARG A 50 1.63 -11.37 -3.44
C ARG A 50 0.33 -12.18 -3.54
N LEU A 51 -0.82 -11.52 -3.40
CA LEU A 51 -2.13 -12.17 -3.52
C LEU A 51 -2.39 -12.69 -4.94
N ARG A 52 -2.04 -11.92 -5.98
CA ARG A 52 -2.13 -12.37 -7.38
C ARG A 52 -1.24 -13.58 -7.63
N GLU A 53 0.03 -13.51 -7.24
CA GLU A 53 0.97 -14.62 -7.40
C GLU A 53 0.51 -15.88 -6.64
N ALA A 54 -0.08 -15.72 -5.44
CA ALA A 54 -0.63 -16.83 -4.69
C ALA A 54 -1.88 -17.43 -5.34
N ALA A 55 -2.78 -16.59 -5.87
CA ALA A 55 -3.96 -17.03 -6.60
C ALA A 55 -3.59 -17.79 -7.88
N GLU A 56 -2.60 -17.30 -8.63
CA GLU A 56 -2.07 -17.96 -9.83
C GLU A 56 -1.39 -19.30 -9.53
N ARG A 57 -0.80 -19.45 -8.33
CA ARG A 57 -0.19 -20.72 -7.89
C ARG A 57 -1.18 -21.72 -7.30
N ALA A 58 -2.38 -21.27 -6.94
CA ALA A 58 -3.43 -22.09 -6.35
C ALA A 58 -4.43 -22.63 -7.39
N GLY A 59 -4.44 -22.06 -8.60
CA GLY A 59 -5.17 -22.58 -9.77
C GLY A 59 -4.33 -23.57 -10.57
#